data_AF-A0A1J5KEG1-F1
#
_entry.id   AF-A0A1J5KEG1-F1
#
_cell.length_a   1.000
_cell.length_b   1.000
_cell.length_c   1.000
_cell.angle_alpha   90.00
_cell.angle_beta   90.00
_cell.angle_gamma   90.00
#
_symmetry.space_group_name_H-M   'P 1'
#
loop_
_entity.id
_entity.type
_entity.pdbx_description
1 polymer ?
#
loop_
_entity_poly.entity_id
_entity_poly.type
_entity_poly.pdbx_seq_one_letter_code
_entity_poly.pdbx_strand_id
1 'polypeptide(L)'
;MKHPLTKLLLIAASVTLISCGGDGNKVNTSGNDSSTNYGGSNQQTTGQGGLPSAVQSLAGELSNSLRCQNGQRLSNFQQYYAQAGQGSNTAVCGNFQQGVMSGTAGQKYIGVSPYNDFMIVSEVLNGSQVVGHNVFISMCSQYLNYYGTNLPLIGNERALSGFQAPNCLILDKDNFCPHGVVDAGVNTYMVSASYQFNVNGMSGQLQPYEAWTTFFKPTCNGQY
;
A
#
# COMPACT_ATOMS: atom_id res chain seq x y z
N MET A 1 -17.93 14.89 -59.24
CA MET A 1 -18.64 15.54 -58.10
C MET A 1 -17.78 15.37 -56.86
N LYS A 2 -17.35 16.50 -56.29
CA LYS A 2 -16.44 16.58 -55.13
C LYS A 2 -17.29 16.91 -53.90
N HIS A 3 -17.19 16.12 -52.83
CA HIS A 3 -17.73 16.49 -51.51
C HIS A 3 -16.58 16.73 -50.52
N PRO A 4 -16.75 17.68 -49.58
CA PRO A 4 -15.64 18.34 -48.92
C PRO A 4 -15.26 17.72 -47.57
N LEU A 5 -13.98 17.91 -47.25
CA LEU A 5 -13.33 17.75 -45.96
C LEU A 5 -14.15 18.34 -44.81
N THR A 6 -14.55 17.50 -43.86
CA THR A 6 -15.01 17.94 -42.54
C THR A 6 -13.89 17.68 -41.54
N LYS A 7 -13.38 18.79 -40.99
CA LYS A 7 -12.27 18.87 -40.03
C LYS A 7 -12.68 18.20 -38.71
N LEU A 8 -12.01 17.12 -38.31
CA LEU A 8 -12.03 16.68 -36.91
C LEU A 8 -10.80 17.29 -36.22
N LEU A 9 -11.06 18.26 -35.35
CA LEU A 9 -10.03 18.93 -34.55
C LEU A 9 -9.44 17.96 -33.52
N LEU A 10 -8.11 17.87 -33.53
CA LEU A 10 -7.30 17.41 -32.41
C LEU A 10 -7.55 18.31 -31.18
N ILE A 11 -7.80 17.71 -30.02
CA ILE A 11 -7.53 18.34 -28.72
C ILE A 11 -6.56 17.42 -27.99
N ALA A 12 -5.27 17.77 -28.12
CA ALA A 12 -4.20 17.26 -27.28
C ALA A 12 -4.25 18.00 -25.94
N ALA A 13 -4.65 17.33 -24.87
CA ALA A 13 -4.54 17.84 -23.51
C ALA A 13 -3.29 17.24 -22.85
N SER A 14 -2.14 17.85 -23.13
CA SER A 14 -0.89 17.60 -22.42
C SER A 14 -0.93 18.28 -21.06
N VAL A 15 -1.07 17.50 -19.98
CA VAL A 15 -0.94 17.98 -18.61
C VAL A 15 0.54 17.96 -18.22
N THR A 16 1.20 19.11 -18.38
CA THR A 16 2.46 19.42 -17.72
C THR A 16 2.17 19.95 -16.32
N LEU A 17 2.57 19.22 -15.27
CA LEU A 17 2.64 19.76 -13.91
C LEU A 17 4.11 19.95 -13.52
N ILE A 18 4.60 21.16 -13.78
CA ILE A 18 5.69 21.75 -13.01
C ILE A 18 4.99 22.48 -11.85
N SER A 19 5.15 21.98 -10.62
CA SER A 19 4.85 22.76 -9.42
C SER A 19 6.03 22.66 -8.47
N CYS A 20 6.73 23.79 -8.36
CA CYS A 20 7.69 24.09 -7.31
C CYS A 20 6.96 24.38 -6.00
N GLY A 21 7.54 23.88 -4.90
CA GLY A 21 7.52 24.38 -3.52
C GLY A 21 6.40 25.32 -3.04
N GLY A 22 5.72 24.88 -1.98
CA GLY A 22 4.94 25.74 -1.10
C GLY A 22 4.73 25.07 0.26
N ASP A 23 5.48 25.52 1.27
CA ASP A 23 5.24 25.21 2.69
C ASP A 23 3.84 25.67 3.11
N GLY A 24 3.08 24.79 3.76
CA GLY A 24 1.76 25.07 4.31
C GLY A 24 1.50 24.23 5.56
N ASN A 25 1.91 24.76 6.70
CA ASN A 25 1.78 24.13 8.01
C ASN A 25 0.33 24.28 8.54
N LYS A 26 -0.18 23.19 9.13
CA LYS A 26 -1.28 23.07 10.12
C LYS A 26 -2.72 23.41 9.71
N VAL A 27 -3.57 22.39 9.79
CA VAL A 27 -4.98 22.56 10.19
C VAL A 27 -5.31 21.53 11.27
N ASN A 28 -5.51 22.03 12.50
CA ASN A 28 -6.20 21.31 13.57
C ASN A 28 -7.70 21.41 13.26
N THR A 29 -8.38 20.28 13.07
CA THR A 29 -9.85 20.25 13.05
C THR A 29 -10.33 19.34 14.16
N SER A 30 -10.61 19.96 15.31
CA SER A 30 -11.38 19.41 16.40
C SER A 30 -12.84 19.32 15.93
N GLY A 31 -13.26 18.15 15.47
CA GLY A 31 -14.66 17.81 15.21
C GLY A 31 -15.21 17.00 16.37
N ASN A 32 -16.05 17.63 17.20
CA ASN A 32 -16.91 16.98 18.17
C ASN A 32 -18.01 16.25 17.39
N ASP A 33 -18.04 14.92 17.42
CA ASP A 33 -19.24 14.17 17.06
C ASP A 33 -19.38 12.87 17.86
N SER A 34 -20.63 12.51 18.07
CA SER A 34 -21.18 11.71 19.17
C SER A 34 -20.66 10.28 19.31
N SER A 35 -20.55 9.87 20.57
CA SER A 35 -19.99 8.62 21.07
C SER A 35 -20.79 7.37 20.67
N THR A 36 -20.16 6.46 19.94
CA THR A 36 -20.27 5.02 20.20
C THR A 36 -18.90 4.53 20.66
N ASN A 37 -18.80 4.12 21.92
CA ASN A 37 -17.55 3.66 22.53
C ASN A 37 -17.14 2.31 21.91
N TYR A 38 -16.32 2.36 20.86
CA TYR A 38 -15.55 1.20 20.40
C TYR A 38 -14.26 1.12 21.22
N GLY A 39 -14.32 0.37 22.32
CA GLY A 39 -13.18 0.06 23.16
C GLY A 39 -12.28 -1.00 22.53
N GLY A 40 -11.65 -0.68 21.40
CA GLY A 40 -10.49 -1.42 20.91
C GLY A 40 -9.26 -0.83 21.59
N SER A 41 -8.52 -1.64 22.37
CA SER A 41 -7.18 -1.23 22.76
C SER A 41 -6.39 -1.00 21.48
N ASN A 42 -6.11 0.26 21.14
CA ASN A 42 -5.05 0.60 20.20
C ASN A 42 -3.75 0.13 20.84
N GLN A 43 -3.42 -1.16 20.69
CA GLN A 43 -2.02 -1.55 20.66
C GLN A 43 -1.48 -0.96 19.36
N GLN A 44 -1.14 0.32 19.45
CA GLN A 44 -0.25 0.98 18.52
C GLN A 44 1.05 0.19 18.61
N THR A 45 1.24 -0.74 17.69
CA THR A 45 2.48 -1.50 17.56
C THR A 45 3.60 -0.47 17.44
N THR A 46 4.44 -0.43 18.47
CA THR A 46 5.67 0.36 18.58
C THR A 46 6.57 0.01 17.39
N GLY A 47 6.46 0.78 16.31
CA GLY A 47 7.23 0.55 15.08
C GLY A 47 6.69 1.21 13.80
N GLN A 48 5.43 1.65 13.77
CA GLN A 48 4.89 2.40 12.63
C GLN A 48 5.32 3.88 12.69
N GLY A 49 6.59 4.15 12.34
CA GLY A 49 7.03 5.50 11.99
C GLY A 49 6.31 5.99 10.73
N GLY A 50 6.29 7.31 10.50
CA GLY A 50 5.83 7.85 9.21
C GLY A 50 6.63 7.24 8.05
N LEU A 51 6.03 7.21 6.86
CA LEU A 51 6.76 6.77 5.67
C LEU A 51 8.05 7.59 5.50
N PRO A 52 9.18 6.96 5.14
CA PRO A 52 10.38 7.71 4.77
C PRO A 52 10.06 8.72 3.66
N SER A 53 10.66 9.92 3.73
CA SER A 53 10.45 11.00 2.76
C SER A 53 10.64 10.52 1.31
N ALA A 54 11.57 9.59 1.09
CA ALA A 54 11.84 9.00 -0.22
C ALA A 54 10.63 8.30 -0.86
N VAL A 55 9.70 7.74 -0.09
CA VAL A 55 8.52 7.02 -0.62
C VAL A 55 7.20 7.75 -0.37
N GLN A 56 7.21 8.83 0.40
CA GLN A 56 6.00 9.53 0.83
C GLN A 56 5.20 10.13 -0.34
N SER A 57 5.86 10.79 -1.30
CA SER A 57 5.17 11.38 -2.46
C SER A 57 4.50 10.32 -3.32
N LEU A 58 5.25 9.26 -3.67
CA LEU A 58 4.76 8.14 -4.46
C LEU A 58 3.57 7.44 -3.77
N ALA A 59 3.68 7.21 -2.46
CA ALA A 59 2.59 6.61 -1.68
C ALA A 59 1.34 7.49 -1.66
N GLY A 60 1.50 8.82 -1.61
CA GLY A 60 0.39 9.78 -1.71
C GLY A 60 -0.30 9.74 -3.08
N GLU A 61 0.49 9.74 -4.16
CA GLU A 61 -0.01 9.63 -5.53
C GLU A 61 -0.79 8.33 -5.76
N LEU A 62 -0.23 7.20 -5.35
CA LEU A 62 -0.88 5.88 -5.43
C LEU A 62 -2.16 5.82 -4.59
N SER A 63 -2.15 6.41 -3.38
CA SER A 63 -3.33 6.45 -2.52
C SER A 63 -4.48 7.24 -3.15
N ASN A 64 -4.17 8.29 -3.92
CA ASN A 64 -5.16 9.11 -4.60
C ASN A 64 -5.69 8.47 -5.89
N SER A 65 -4.84 7.74 -6.62
CA SER A 65 -5.21 7.11 -7.89
C SER A 65 -5.90 5.76 -7.71
N LEU A 66 -5.46 4.96 -6.74
CA LEU A 66 -6.01 3.63 -6.45
C LEU A 66 -7.09 3.75 -5.38
N ARG A 67 -8.34 3.93 -5.80
CA ARG A 67 -9.48 3.92 -4.85
C ARG A 67 -9.81 2.50 -4.43
N CYS A 68 -10.03 2.29 -3.14
CA CYS A 68 -10.45 0.99 -2.62
C CYS A 68 -11.75 0.52 -3.28
N GLN A 69 -11.79 -0.74 -3.72
CA GLN A 69 -13.01 -1.34 -4.26
C GLN A 69 -14.07 -1.52 -3.17
N ASN A 70 -13.64 -1.85 -1.96
CA ASN A 70 -14.47 -1.96 -0.77
C ASN A 70 -13.79 -1.22 0.39
N GLY A 71 -14.61 -0.64 1.27
CA GLY A 71 -14.12 0.06 2.46
C GLY A 71 -13.32 1.32 2.15
N GLN A 72 -12.35 1.61 3.00
CA GLN A 72 -11.47 2.76 2.94
C GLN A 72 -10.02 2.31 3.09
N ARG A 73 -9.08 3.08 2.53
CA ARG A 73 -7.65 2.81 2.70
C ARG A 73 -7.28 2.92 4.17
N LEU A 74 -6.54 1.95 4.69
CA LEU A 74 -6.03 2.00 6.06
C LEU A 74 -5.15 3.25 6.24
N SER A 75 -5.22 3.86 7.42
CA SER A 75 -4.48 5.10 7.70
C SER A 75 -2.98 4.84 7.86
N ASN A 76 -2.61 3.63 8.24
CA ASN A 76 -1.24 3.20 8.42
C ASN A 76 -0.73 2.35 7.25
N PHE A 77 0.51 2.63 6.86
CA PHE A 77 1.27 1.74 5.99
C PHE A 77 1.89 0.63 6.81
N GLN A 78 1.80 -0.59 6.31
CA GLN A 78 2.54 -1.71 6.88
C GLN A 78 3.96 -1.66 6.34
N GLN A 79 4.94 -1.71 7.24
CA GLN A 79 6.35 -1.49 6.91
C GLN A 79 7.13 -2.72 7.30
N TYR A 80 7.84 -3.27 6.33
CA TYR A 80 8.73 -4.40 6.50
C TYR A 80 10.03 -4.18 5.75
N TYR A 81 11.02 -5.00 6.03
CA TYR A 81 12.23 -5.06 5.23
C TYR A 81 12.73 -6.49 5.11
N ALA A 82 13.48 -6.74 4.04
CA ALA A 82 14.24 -7.96 3.83
C ALA A 82 15.69 -7.58 3.53
N GLN A 83 16.64 -8.25 4.18
CA GLN A 83 18.05 -8.13 3.84
C GLN A 83 18.31 -8.76 2.47
N ALA A 84 19.26 -8.20 1.72
CA ALA A 84 19.62 -8.76 0.43
C ALA A 84 20.21 -10.18 0.64
N GLY A 85 19.60 -11.18 0.00
CA GLY A 85 20.20 -12.51 -0.13
C GLY A 85 21.38 -12.47 -1.11
N GLN A 86 22.34 -13.40 -0.99
CA GLN A 86 23.40 -13.52 -1.99
C GLN A 86 22.79 -13.96 -3.34
N GLY A 87 22.87 -13.10 -4.36
CA GLY A 87 22.77 -13.53 -5.76
C GLY A 87 21.51 -13.17 -6.56
N SER A 88 20.54 -12.40 -6.05
CA SER A 88 19.46 -11.87 -6.89
C SER A 88 19.00 -10.47 -6.48
N ASN A 89 19.17 -9.50 -7.38
CA ASN A 89 18.65 -8.14 -7.23
C ASN A 89 17.19 -8.03 -7.69
N THR A 90 16.65 -9.07 -8.33
CA THR A 90 15.31 -9.10 -8.93
C THR A 90 14.33 -9.97 -8.15
N ALA A 91 14.77 -10.62 -7.07
CA ALA A 91 13.91 -11.42 -6.22
C ALA A 91 14.15 -11.07 -4.74
N VAL A 92 13.10 -10.60 -4.07
CA VAL A 92 13.11 -10.33 -2.62
C VAL A 92 12.48 -11.51 -1.92
N CYS A 93 13.32 -12.36 -1.37
CA CYS A 93 12.94 -13.59 -0.67
C CYS A 93 13.35 -13.52 0.81
N GLY A 94 12.78 -14.42 1.61
CA GLY A 94 13.23 -14.66 2.98
C GLY A 94 12.29 -14.09 4.03
N ASN A 95 12.83 -13.93 5.25
CA ASN A 95 12.06 -13.48 6.40
C ASN A 95 11.93 -11.96 6.40
N PHE A 96 10.71 -11.46 6.20
CA PHE A 96 10.42 -10.03 6.27
C PHE A 96 10.31 -9.60 7.73
N GLN A 97 11.16 -8.65 8.12
CA GLN A 97 11.19 -8.10 9.47
C GLN A 97 10.35 -6.83 9.52
N GLN A 98 9.58 -6.64 10.59
CA GLN A 98 8.79 -5.43 10.75
C GLN A 98 9.69 -4.20 10.93
N GLY A 99 9.29 -3.09 10.30
CA GLY A 99 9.99 -1.81 10.34
C GLY A 99 10.62 -1.45 9.00
N VAL A 100 11.61 -0.55 9.05
CA VAL A 100 12.31 -0.01 7.87
C VAL A 100 13.80 -0.12 8.13
N MET A 101 14.53 -0.69 7.17
CA MET A 101 15.98 -0.69 7.15
C MET A 101 16.49 0.70 6.82
N SER A 102 17.44 1.19 7.64
CA SER A 102 18.12 2.46 7.42
C SER A 102 19.10 2.38 6.23
N GLY A 103 19.16 3.43 5.43
CA GLY A 103 20.10 3.58 4.32
C GLY A 103 19.60 4.57 3.29
N THR A 104 20.32 4.71 2.19
CA THR A 104 19.87 5.54 1.07
C THR A 104 18.84 4.78 0.24
N ALA A 105 17.69 5.38 -0.04
CA ALA A 105 16.68 4.77 -0.90
C ALA A 105 17.18 4.72 -2.35
N GLY A 106 17.15 3.53 -2.95
CA GLY A 106 17.50 3.29 -4.36
C GLY A 106 16.27 3.21 -5.28
N GLN A 107 16.29 2.25 -6.20
CA GLN A 107 15.17 1.99 -7.10
C GLN A 107 13.90 1.62 -6.32
N LYS A 108 12.75 2.08 -6.82
CA LYS A 108 11.43 1.76 -6.28
C LYS A 108 10.69 0.87 -7.27
N TYR A 109 9.90 -0.05 -6.74
CA TYR A 109 9.07 -1.00 -7.47
C TYR A 109 7.65 -0.96 -6.94
N ILE A 110 6.66 -1.03 -7.83
CA ILE A 110 5.25 -0.90 -7.46
C ILE A 110 4.51 -2.18 -7.85
N GLY A 111 3.71 -2.71 -6.92
CA GLY A 111 2.74 -3.76 -7.16
C GLY A 111 1.35 -3.32 -6.75
N VAL A 112 0.33 -3.75 -7.46
CA VAL A 112 -1.08 -3.48 -7.13
C VAL A 112 -1.84 -4.80 -7.02
N SER A 113 -2.78 -4.90 -6.08
CA SER A 113 -3.62 -6.08 -5.89
C SER A 113 -4.97 -5.93 -6.60
N PRO A 114 -5.75 -7.02 -6.77
CA PRO A 114 -7.09 -6.94 -7.32
C PRO A 114 -8.03 -6.04 -6.52
N TYR A 115 -7.74 -5.81 -5.23
CA TYR A 115 -8.55 -4.99 -4.33
C TYR A 115 -8.14 -3.51 -4.33
N ASN A 116 -7.22 -3.11 -5.21
CA ASN A 116 -6.55 -1.81 -5.22
C ASN A 116 -5.72 -1.55 -3.95
N ASP A 117 -5.28 -2.60 -3.25
CA ASP A 117 -4.14 -2.49 -2.35
C ASP A 117 -2.89 -2.22 -3.18
N PHE A 118 -1.87 -1.62 -2.59
CA PHE A 118 -0.60 -1.45 -3.29
C PHE A 118 0.60 -1.69 -2.38
N MET A 119 1.68 -2.11 -3.02
CA MET A 119 2.97 -2.37 -2.44
C MET A 119 4.01 -1.48 -3.12
N ILE A 120 4.87 -0.85 -2.31
CA ILE A 120 6.09 -0.20 -2.77
C ILE A 120 7.26 -0.97 -2.20
N VAL A 121 8.14 -1.48 -3.05
CA VAL A 121 9.43 -2.04 -2.65
C VAL A 121 10.51 -1.03 -3.01
N SER A 122 11.33 -0.61 -2.04
CA SER A 122 12.44 0.30 -2.25
C SER A 122 13.74 -0.40 -1.94
N GLU A 123 14.71 -0.36 -2.86
CA GLU A 123 16.09 -0.74 -2.56
C GLU A 123 16.62 0.12 -1.40
N VAL A 124 17.47 -0.49 -0.60
CA VAL A 124 18.28 0.16 0.43
C VAL A 124 19.73 0.03 0.03
N LEU A 125 20.40 1.16 -0.14
CA LEU A 125 21.77 1.24 -0.63
C LEU A 125 22.75 1.56 0.50
N ASN A 126 23.92 0.94 0.44
CA ASN A 126 25.14 1.36 1.14
C ASN A 126 26.19 1.71 0.08
N GLY A 127 26.37 3.00 -0.18
CA GLY A 127 27.10 3.46 -1.37
C GLY A 127 26.36 3.07 -2.65
N SER A 128 26.99 2.25 -3.49
CA SER A 128 26.40 1.76 -4.75
C SER A 128 25.85 0.33 -4.67
N GLN A 129 25.92 -0.31 -3.50
CA GLN A 129 25.47 -1.68 -3.31
C GLN A 129 24.08 -1.74 -2.67
N VAL A 130 23.19 -2.55 -3.24
CA VAL A 130 21.92 -2.92 -2.62
C VAL A 130 22.18 -3.85 -1.43
N VAL A 131 21.83 -3.40 -0.22
CA VAL A 131 21.99 -4.16 1.03
C VAL A 131 20.67 -4.77 1.53
N GLY A 132 19.55 -4.36 0.94
CA GLY A 132 18.23 -4.89 1.26
C GLY A 132 17.12 -4.13 0.56
N HIS A 133 15.90 -4.45 0.97
CA HIS A 133 14.68 -3.85 0.42
C HIS A 133 13.73 -3.52 1.56
N ASN A 134 13.19 -2.30 1.53
CA ASN A 134 12.05 -1.89 2.35
C ASN A 134 10.76 -2.15 1.57
N VAL A 135 9.74 -2.69 2.24
CA VAL A 135 8.43 -3.01 1.70
C VAL A 135 7.38 -2.21 2.45
N PHE A 136 6.63 -1.39 1.72
CA PHE A 136 5.55 -0.56 2.24
C PHE A 136 4.24 -1.03 1.61
N ILE A 137 3.27 -1.42 2.44
CA ILE A 137 2.00 -1.96 1.96
C ILE A 137 0.86 -1.09 2.45
N SER A 138 0.01 -0.68 1.53
CA SER A 138 -1.24 0.02 1.82
C SER A 138 -2.42 -0.88 1.47
N MET A 139 -3.21 -1.22 2.49
CA MET A 139 -4.37 -2.10 2.35
C MET A 139 -5.65 -1.28 2.35
N CYS A 140 -6.67 -1.79 1.66
CA CYS A 140 -8.05 -1.38 1.78
C CYS A 140 -8.75 -2.17 2.88
N SER A 141 -9.62 -1.51 3.64
CA SER A 141 -10.38 -2.18 4.69
C SER A 141 -11.43 -3.13 4.13
N GLN A 142 -11.63 -4.22 4.85
CA GLN A 142 -12.59 -5.27 4.53
C GLN A 142 -13.41 -5.56 5.77
N TYR A 143 -14.73 -5.57 5.62
CA TYR A 143 -15.67 -5.80 6.71
C TYR A 143 -16.57 -6.99 6.38
N LEU A 144 -16.93 -7.75 7.41
CA LEU A 144 -17.99 -8.76 7.35
C LEU A 144 -19.28 -8.17 7.94
N ASN A 145 -20.42 -8.48 7.35
CA ASN A 145 -21.70 -8.09 7.93
C ASN A 145 -22.15 -9.13 8.96
N TYR A 146 -22.31 -8.72 10.21
CA TYR A 146 -22.80 -9.54 11.32
C TYR A 146 -24.03 -8.88 11.93
N TYR A 147 -25.22 -9.45 11.69
CA TYR A 147 -26.50 -8.92 12.16
C TYR A 147 -26.71 -7.43 11.87
N GLY A 148 -26.34 -6.97 10.66
CA GLY A 148 -26.48 -5.57 10.27
C GLY A 148 -25.35 -4.65 10.75
N THR A 149 -24.35 -5.17 11.46
CA THR A 149 -23.14 -4.44 11.86
C THR A 149 -21.93 -4.89 11.05
N ASN A 150 -21.15 -3.94 10.55
CA ASN A 150 -19.91 -4.23 9.83
C ASN A 150 -18.78 -4.46 10.82
N LEU A 151 -18.31 -5.70 10.97
CA LEU A 151 -17.16 -6.03 11.79
C LEU A 151 -15.88 -6.09 10.94
N PRO A 152 -14.74 -5.53 11.41
CA PRO A 152 -13.53 -5.45 10.60
C PRO A 152 -12.86 -6.83 10.46
N LEU A 153 -12.65 -7.30 9.23
CA LEU A 153 -11.70 -8.38 8.92
C LEU A 153 -10.29 -7.81 8.76
N ILE A 154 -10.21 -6.73 7.99
CA ILE A 154 -9.05 -5.88 7.78
C ILE A 154 -9.50 -4.45 8.05
N GLY A 155 -8.93 -3.77 9.03
CA GLY A 155 -9.38 -2.45 9.44
C GLY A 155 -8.35 -1.75 10.32
N ASN A 156 -8.51 -0.45 10.52
CA ASN A 156 -7.61 0.33 11.39
C ASN A 156 -7.70 -0.15 12.86
N GLU A 157 -8.81 -0.80 13.21
CA GLU A 157 -9.08 -1.40 14.52
C GLU A 157 -8.32 -2.71 14.74
N ARG A 158 -7.73 -3.28 13.68
CA ARG A 158 -7.02 -4.56 13.69
C ARG A 158 -5.63 -4.40 13.09
N ALA A 159 -4.62 -4.29 13.94
CA ALA A 159 -3.23 -4.22 13.51
C ALA A 159 -2.89 -5.42 12.61
N LEU A 160 -2.29 -5.13 11.44
CA LEU A 160 -1.75 -6.15 10.54
C LEU A 160 -0.28 -6.37 10.88
N SER A 161 0.14 -7.63 10.89
CA SER A 161 1.51 -8.00 11.24
C SER A 161 1.97 -9.24 10.47
N GLY A 162 3.27 -9.53 10.53
CA GLY A 162 3.83 -10.78 10.01
C GLY A 162 3.68 -10.94 8.50
N PHE A 163 4.06 -9.92 7.73
CA PHE A 163 4.07 -10.03 6.27
C PHE A 163 4.97 -11.19 5.81
N GLN A 164 4.46 -11.97 4.87
CA GLN A 164 5.15 -13.09 4.26
C GLN A 164 4.95 -13.06 2.74
N ALA A 165 5.99 -13.42 2.00
CA ALA A 165 5.95 -13.65 0.56
C ALA A 165 6.56 -15.03 0.25
N PRO A 166 5.79 -16.12 0.36
CA PRO A 166 6.29 -17.49 0.22
C PRO A 166 6.94 -17.77 -1.14
N ASN A 167 6.48 -17.09 -2.19
CA ASN A 167 7.00 -17.21 -3.56
C ASN A 167 7.97 -16.08 -3.95
N CYS A 168 8.53 -15.39 -2.94
CA CYS A 168 9.28 -14.15 -3.11
C CYS A 168 8.48 -13.02 -3.77
N LEU A 169 9.07 -11.83 -3.80
CA LEU A 169 8.64 -10.73 -4.65
C LEU A 169 9.58 -10.65 -5.85
N ILE A 170 9.05 -10.77 -7.05
CA ILE A 170 9.81 -10.61 -8.29
C ILE A 170 9.72 -9.16 -8.75
N LEU A 171 10.88 -8.55 -8.93
CA LEU A 171 11.06 -7.14 -9.25
C LEU A 171 11.61 -7.01 -10.67
N ASP A 172 10.98 -6.14 -11.46
CA ASP A 172 11.45 -5.81 -12.81
C ASP A 172 11.57 -4.31 -13.03
N LYS A 173 12.58 -3.89 -13.77
CA LYS A 173 12.73 -2.52 -14.26
C LYS A 173 11.96 -2.42 -15.56
N ASP A 174 10.69 -2.06 -15.46
CA ASP A 174 9.84 -1.85 -16.63
C ASP A 174 10.22 -0.53 -17.34
N ASN A 175 10.38 -0.58 -18.66
CA ASN A 175 10.77 0.60 -19.46
C ASN A 175 9.62 1.59 -19.71
N PHE A 176 8.37 1.18 -19.44
CA PHE A 176 7.16 1.96 -19.64
C PHE A 176 6.63 2.56 -18.34
N CYS A 177 7.05 2.06 -17.19
CA CYS A 177 6.76 2.64 -15.89
C CYS A 177 7.90 3.59 -15.44
N PRO A 178 7.59 4.76 -14.83
CA PRO A 178 8.63 5.64 -14.25
C PRO A 178 9.33 5.03 -13.02
N HIS A 179 8.73 3.98 -12.45
CA HIS A 179 9.28 3.15 -11.39
C HIS A 179 9.35 1.70 -11.89
N GLY A 180 10.12 0.86 -11.20
CA GLY A 180 10.06 -0.57 -11.46
C GLY A 180 8.69 -1.13 -11.07
N VAL A 181 8.46 -2.39 -11.39
CA VAL A 181 7.23 -3.11 -11.06
C VAL A 181 7.54 -4.31 -10.17
N VAL A 182 6.60 -4.66 -9.32
CA VAL A 182 6.52 -5.99 -8.74
C VAL A 182 5.82 -6.85 -9.78
N ASP A 183 6.61 -7.58 -10.58
CA ASP A 183 6.09 -8.44 -11.65
C ASP A 183 5.26 -9.59 -11.06
N ALA A 184 5.72 -10.14 -9.92
CA ALA A 184 4.98 -11.17 -9.19
C ALA A 184 5.21 -11.09 -7.68
N GLY A 185 4.14 -10.87 -6.91
CA GLY A 185 4.07 -11.07 -5.46
C GLY A 185 2.91 -12.01 -5.13
N VAL A 186 3.07 -13.30 -5.44
CA VAL A 186 1.98 -14.29 -5.41
C VAL A 186 1.78 -14.88 -4.02
N ASN A 187 0.52 -14.94 -3.58
CA ASN A 187 0.10 -15.50 -2.29
C ASN A 187 0.86 -14.88 -1.11
N THR A 188 1.02 -13.55 -1.14
CA THR A 188 1.50 -12.82 0.03
C THR A 188 0.41 -12.78 1.09
N TYR A 189 0.79 -12.72 2.36
CA TYR A 189 -0.19 -12.56 3.43
C TYR A 189 0.35 -11.77 4.62
N MET A 190 -0.57 -11.21 5.39
CA MET A 190 -0.37 -10.67 6.72
C MET A 190 -1.46 -11.22 7.64
N VAL A 191 -1.26 -11.14 8.95
CA VAL A 191 -2.25 -11.59 9.94
C VAL A 191 -2.78 -10.38 10.70
N SER A 192 -4.10 -10.26 10.75
CA SER A 192 -4.77 -9.24 11.56
C SER A 192 -4.88 -9.69 13.02
N ALA A 193 -4.70 -8.75 13.96
CA ALA A 193 -4.91 -9.00 15.38
C ALA A 193 -6.35 -9.42 15.67
N SER A 194 -6.57 -10.12 16.78
CA SER A 194 -7.94 -10.43 17.23
C SER A 194 -8.72 -9.16 17.60
N TYR A 195 -10.04 -9.18 17.43
CA TYR A 195 -10.90 -8.03 17.70
C TYR A 195 -12.09 -8.43 18.58
N GLN A 196 -12.22 -7.81 19.75
CA GLN A 196 -13.39 -7.97 20.61
C GLN A 196 -14.51 -7.05 20.12
N PHE A 197 -15.73 -7.55 20.05
CA PHE A 197 -16.89 -6.77 19.63
C PHE A 197 -18.07 -7.00 20.58
N ASN A 198 -18.96 -6.01 20.62
CA ASN A 198 -20.29 -6.12 21.22
C ASN A 198 -21.30 -5.53 20.24
N VAL A 199 -22.21 -6.36 19.75
CA VAL A 199 -23.22 -5.99 18.76
C VAL A 199 -24.58 -6.48 19.23
N ASN A 200 -25.54 -5.56 19.36
CA ASN A 200 -26.92 -5.86 19.76
C ASN A 200 -27.02 -6.72 21.03
N GLY A 201 -26.13 -6.48 22.01
CA GLY A 201 -26.08 -7.21 23.27
C GLY A 201 -25.35 -8.55 23.22
N MET A 202 -24.79 -8.93 22.06
CA MET A 202 -23.93 -10.10 21.90
C MET A 202 -22.47 -9.67 21.88
N SER A 203 -21.69 -10.16 22.85
CA SER A 203 -20.24 -10.01 22.87
C SER A 203 -19.56 -11.20 22.19
N GLY A 204 -18.47 -10.94 21.48
CA GLY A 204 -17.68 -11.99 20.83
C GLY A 204 -16.28 -11.51 20.47
N GLN A 205 -15.51 -12.42 19.89
CA GLN A 205 -14.16 -12.15 19.42
C GLN A 205 -14.00 -12.66 17.99
N LEU A 206 -13.56 -11.77 17.10
CA LEU A 206 -12.99 -12.19 15.84
C LEU A 206 -11.57 -12.70 16.09
N GLN A 207 -11.33 -13.94 15.72
CA GLN A 207 -10.01 -14.54 15.74
C GLN A 207 -9.09 -13.86 14.72
N PRO A 208 -7.76 -13.97 14.87
CA PRO A 208 -6.82 -13.52 13.87
C PRO A 208 -7.19 -14.02 12.47
N TYR A 209 -7.08 -13.15 11.47
CA TYR A 209 -7.47 -13.45 10.10
C TYR A 209 -6.28 -13.27 9.17
N GLU A 210 -6.04 -14.26 8.31
CA GLU A 210 -5.01 -14.19 7.28
C GLU A 210 -5.51 -13.39 6.08
N ALA A 211 -4.96 -12.19 5.92
CA ALA A 211 -5.21 -11.32 4.79
C ALA A 211 -4.33 -11.72 3.61
N TRP A 212 -4.78 -12.72 2.84
CA TRP A 212 -4.11 -13.15 1.61
C TRP A 212 -4.33 -12.14 0.48
N THR A 213 -3.27 -11.84 -0.26
CA THR A 213 -3.32 -10.99 -1.44
C THR A 213 -2.21 -11.33 -2.42
N THR A 214 -2.40 -10.93 -3.67
CA THR A 214 -1.39 -11.03 -4.72
C THR A 214 -1.16 -9.64 -5.30
N PHE A 215 0.11 -9.25 -5.40
CA PHE A 215 0.51 -8.02 -6.07
C PHE A 215 1.07 -8.35 -7.45
N PHE A 216 0.61 -7.63 -8.46
CA PHE A 216 1.04 -7.75 -9.84
C PHE A 216 1.43 -6.38 -10.39
N LYS A 217 2.07 -6.39 -11.56
CA LYS A 217 2.47 -5.17 -12.25
C LYS A 217 1.26 -4.25 -12.52
N PRO A 218 1.32 -2.97 -12.14
CA PRO A 218 0.28 -2.02 -12.47
C PRO A 218 0.26 -1.76 -13.99
N THR A 219 -0.90 -1.38 -14.53
CA THR A 219 -0.97 -0.87 -15.90
C THR A 219 -0.24 0.47 -15.98
N CYS A 220 0.82 0.53 -16.79
CA CYS A 220 1.58 1.74 -17.05
C CYS A 220 1.39 2.16 -18.50
N ASN A 221 0.97 3.41 -18.74
CA ASN A 221 0.80 3.96 -20.09
C ASN A 221 -0.09 3.11 -21.02
N GLY A 222 -1.10 2.42 -20.46
CA GLY A 222 -2.00 1.54 -21.22
C GLY A 222 -1.38 0.21 -21.65
N GLN A 223 -0.16 -0.11 -21.20
CA GLN A 223 0.47 -1.41 -21.36
C GLN A 223 0.31 -2.22 -20.06
N TYR A 224 0.04 -3.52 -20.22
CA TYR A 224 -0.02 -4.47 -19.11
C TYR A 224 1.34 -5.04 -18.84
#